data_AF-A0A1F5S8H6-F1
#
_entry.id   AF-A0A1F5S8H6-F1
#
_cell.length_a   1.000
_cell.length_b   1.000
_cell.length_c   1.000
_cell.angle_alpha   90.00
_cell.angle_beta   90.00
_cell.angle_gamma   90.00
#
_symmetry.space_group_name_H-M   'P 1'
#
loop_
_entity.id
_entity.type
_entity.pdbx_description
1 polymer ?
#
loop_
_entity_poly.entity_id
_entity_poly.type
_entity_poly.pdbx_seq_one_letter_code
_entity_poly.pdbx_strand_id
1 'polypeptide(L)'
;MEISKFMKKIFSATMAVFLAISVLFISRGILFAEETTKPVVNTAFYATNYHYFIDIDASFKIYGSGFGDIQGNVINIDKNINLLVQSWSDTSIKMVTINNNGTVSVGPNNLIVRTSDGIDSEQFIVTFEKYWIGPNILSISPAIINLGDQVEIIGENFGDSQPVDCPIIPSNPAVPVQVY
;
A
#
# COMPACT_ATOMS: atom_id res chain seq x y z
N MET A 1 36.68 16.08 60.86
CA MET A 1 35.37 16.76 60.64
C MET A 1 35.38 17.68 59.41
N GLU A 2 36.51 18.33 59.10
CA GLU A 2 36.67 19.25 57.95
C GLU A 2 36.47 18.60 56.56
N ILE A 3 37.00 17.40 56.33
CA ILE A 3 36.93 16.70 55.02
C ILE A 3 35.49 16.36 54.62
N SER A 4 34.62 16.02 55.59
CA SER A 4 33.21 15.72 55.33
C SER A 4 32.41 16.96 54.89
N LYS A 5 32.72 18.12 55.47
CA LYS A 5 32.11 19.40 55.08
C LYS A 5 32.56 19.82 53.68
N PHE A 6 33.84 19.63 53.38
CA PHE A 6 34.41 19.89 52.06
C PHE A 6 33.78 19.00 50.97
N MET A 7 33.65 17.70 51.23
CA MET A 7 33.00 16.77 50.29
C MET A 7 31.51 17.05 50.08
N LYS A 8 30.75 17.41 51.12
CA LYS A 8 29.34 17.83 50.97
C LYS A 8 29.21 19.10 50.14
N LYS A 9 30.15 20.05 50.29
CA LYS A 9 30.16 21.29 49.52
C LYS A 9 30.48 21.04 48.05
N ILE A 10 31.39 20.11 47.75
CA ILE A 10 31.68 19.66 46.38
C ILE A 10 30.44 18.98 45.79
N PHE A 11 29.82 18.02 46.49
CA PHE A 11 28.65 17.29 45.98
C PHE A 11 27.44 18.20 45.74
N SER A 12 27.24 19.19 46.63
CA SER A 12 26.21 20.20 46.47
C SER A 12 26.50 21.15 45.30
N ALA A 13 27.78 21.50 45.06
CA ALA A 13 28.17 22.36 43.96
C ALA A 13 28.03 21.64 42.60
N THR A 14 28.45 20.36 42.50
CA THR A 14 28.26 19.58 41.27
C THR A 14 26.80 19.35 40.95
N MET A 15 25.94 19.08 41.94
CA MET A 15 24.50 18.90 41.71
C MET A 15 23.81 20.22 41.29
N ALA A 16 24.22 21.35 41.86
CA ALA A 16 23.73 22.67 41.46
C ALA A 16 24.18 23.07 40.05
N VAL A 17 25.41 22.72 39.66
CA VAL A 17 25.91 22.93 38.29
C VAL A 17 25.15 22.08 37.30
N PHE A 18 24.88 20.80 37.61
CA PHE A 18 24.09 19.92 36.75
C PHE A 18 22.66 20.47 36.55
N LEU A 19 22.01 20.89 37.64
CA LEU A 19 20.67 21.47 37.59
C LEU A 19 20.63 22.80 36.83
N ALA A 20 21.61 23.68 37.04
CA ALA A 20 21.71 24.96 36.32
C ALA A 20 21.99 24.77 34.83
N ILE A 21 22.81 23.79 34.47
CA ILE A 21 23.07 23.40 33.07
C ILE A 21 21.80 22.86 32.42
N SER A 22 21.06 21.97 33.10
CA SER A 22 19.76 21.48 32.61
C SER A 22 18.73 22.60 32.42
N VAL A 23 18.64 23.55 33.36
CA VAL A 23 17.75 24.72 33.24
C VAL A 23 18.19 25.67 32.11
N LEU A 24 19.50 25.83 31.90
CA LEU A 24 20.04 26.58 30.76
C LEU A 24 19.71 25.91 29.42
N PHE A 25 19.72 24.57 29.36
CA PHE A 25 19.28 23.80 28.18
C PHE A 25 17.78 23.99 27.91
N ILE A 26 16.93 24.01 28.94
CA ILE A 26 15.49 24.30 28.80
C ILE A 26 15.25 25.76 28.37
N SER A 27 16.03 26.73 28.88
CA SER A 27 15.85 28.16 28.53
C SER A 27 16.42 28.57 27.18
N ARG A 28 17.36 27.79 26.61
CA ARG A 28 18.02 28.08 25.33
C ARG A 28 17.53 27.25 24.14
N GLY A 29 16.48 26.45 24.30
CA GLY A 29 15.87 25.73 23.18
C GLY A 29 16.85 24.85 22.40
N ILE A 30 17.92 24.37 23.05
CA ILE A 30 18.77 23.35 22.45
C ILE A 30 17.98 22.06 22.57
N LEU A 31 17.16 21.83 21.55
CA LEU A 31 16.55 20.54 21.28
C LEU A 31 17.71 19.54 21.21
N PHE A 32 17.73 18.58 22.12
CA PHE A 32 18.38 17.32 21.80
C PHE A 32 17.68 16.85 20.53
N ALA A 33 18.38 16.88 19.40
CA ALA A 33 17.95 16.10 18.26
C ALA A 33 17.97 14.66 18.77
N GLU A 34 16.79 14.14 19.08
CA GLU A 34 16.59 12.69 19.12
C GLU A 34 17.22 12.19 17.82
N GLU A 35 18.16 11.25 17.93
CA GLU A 35 18.77 10.65 16.76
C GLU A 35 17.63 9.97 16.01
N THR A 36 17.04 10.70 15.07
CA THR A 36 15.86 10.25 14.36
C THR A 36 16.33 9.25 13.33
N THR A 37 16.43 8.02 13.79
CA THR A 37 16.70 6.88 12.92
C THR A 37 15.58 6.83 11.90
N LYS A 38 15.98 6.91 10.63
CA LYS A 38 15.09 6.78 9.48
C LYS A 38 14.14 5.59 9.67
N PRO A 39 12.82 5.73 9.44
CA PRO A 39 11.90 4.61 9.50
C PRO A 39 12.36 3.52 8.53
N VAL A 40 12.40 2.28 9.01
CA VAL A 40 12.83 1.13 8.23
C VAL A 40 11.62 0.35 7.81
N VAL A 41 11.50 0.07 6.51
CA VAL A 41 10.49 -0.84 5.97
C VAL A 41 11.15 -2.21 5.80
N ASN A 42 10.68 -3.18 6.58
CA ASN A 42 11.22 -4.54 6.55
C ASN A 42 10.52 -5.37 5.48
N THR A 43 9.20 -5.22 5.36
CA THR A 43 8.39 -5.94 4.37
C THR A 43 7.10 -5.19 4.05
N ALA A 44 6.63 -5.25 2.81
CA ALA A 44 5.26 -4.92 2.44
C ALA A 44 4.61 -6.21 1.93
N PHE A 45 3.58 -6.72 2.64
CA PHE A 45 2.89 -7.97 2.31
C PHE A 45 1.40 -7.73 2.10
N TYR A 46 0.82 -8.51 1.19
CA TYR A 46 -0.62 -8.71 1.08
C TYR A 46 -1.07 -10.06 1.62
N ALA A 47 -2.36 -10.04 1.92
CA ALA A 47 -3.29 -11.06 2.37
C ALA A 47 -2.97 -12.50 1.97
N THR A 48 -3.36 -13.39 2.89
CA THR A 48 -3.43 -14.84 2.78
C THR A 48 -3.86 -15.36 1.40
N ASN A 49 -2.90 -15.65 0.53
CA ASN A 49 -2.69 -16.94 -0.14
C ASN A 49 -1.61 -16.75 -1.20
N TYR A 50 -0.73 -17.74 -1.29
CA TYR A 50 0.43 -17.83 -2.16
C TYR A 50 0.20 -17.26 -3.57
N HIS A 51 0.55 -15.99 -3.75
CA HIS A 51 1.28 -15.34 -4.84
C HIS A 51 1.20 -13.82 -4.58
N TYR A 52 2.23 -13.06 -4.97
CA TYR A 52 2.44 -11.65 -4.62
C TYR A 52 1.52 -10.71 -5.43
N PHE A 53 0.19 -10.91 -5.34
CA PHE A 53 -0.81 -10.23 -6.14
C PHE A 53 -1.82 -9.51 -5.23
N ILE A 54 -2.22 -8.34 -5.67
CA ILE A 54 -3.07 -7.43 -4.92
C ILE A 54 -4.33 -7.23 -5.73
N ASP A 55 -5.43 -7.82 -5.30
CA ASP A 55 -6.72 -7.47 -5.87
C ASP A 55 -6.96 -5.97 -5.64
N ILE A 56 -7.54 -5.30 -6.64
CA ILE A 56 -8.01 -3.94 -6.40
C ILE A 56 -9.07 -3.97 -5.29
N ASP A 57 -9.04 -2.97 -4.42
CA ASP A 57 -9.83 -2.88 -3.19
C ASP A 57 -9.38 -3.87 -2.09
N ALA A 58 -8.25 -4.57 -2.26
CA ALA A 58 -7.65 -5.39 -1.22
C ALA A 58 -6.87 -4.53 -0.20
N SER A 59 -6.93 -4.97 1.06
CA SER A 59 -6.12 -4.39 2.12
C SER A 59 -4.77 -5.10 2.28
N PHE A 60 -3.73 -4.34 2.64
CA PHE A 60 -2.39 -4.83 2.93
C PHE A 60 -1.78 -4.24 4.16
N LYS A 61 -0.63 -4.81 4.53
CA LYS A 61 0.20 -4.30 5.61
C LYS A 61 1.62 -4.04 5.15
N ILE A 62 2.13 -2.90 5.57
CA ILE A 62 3.55 -2.57 5.56
C ILE A 62 4.05 -2.80 6.98
N TYR A 63 5.15 -3.53 7.13
CA TYR A 63 5.81 -3.79 8.40
C TYR A 63 7.19 -3.18 8.41
N GLY A 64 7.57 -2.68 9.58
CA GLY A 64 8.82 -1.98 9.77
C GLY A 64 9.01 -1.54 11.21
N SER A 65 9.75 -0.45 11.38
CA SER A 65 10.03 0.16 12.68
C SER A 65 10.28 1.65 12.52
N GLY A 66 9.99 2.43 13.55
CA GLY A 66 10.22 3.87 13.56
C GLY A 66 9.18 4.66 12.76
N PHE A 67 8.00 4.07 12.51
CA PHE A 67 6.88 4.79 11.88
C PHE A 67 6.24 5.80 12.83
N GLY A 68 6.47 5.64 14.14
CA GLY A 68 5.83 6.43 15.20
C GLY A 68 4.38 6.04 15.45
N ASP A 69 3.85 6.42 16.62
CA ASP A 69 2.46 6.16 17.01
C ASP A 69 1.46 7.16 16.42
N ILE A 70 1.95 8.29 15.92
CA ILE A 70 1.15 9.30 15.23
C ILE A 70 1.19 9.01 13.73
N GLN A 71 0.01 8.91 13.12
CA GLN A 71 -0.10 8.65 11.69
C GLN A 71 0.60 9.73 10.86
N GLY A 72 1.56 9.31 10.04
CA GLY A 72 2.17 10.11 9.00
C GLY A 72 1.48 9.95 7.65
N ASN A 73 2.26 9.74 6.59
CA ASN A 73 1.77 9.58 5.22
C ASN A 73 2.49 8.41 4.50
N VAL A 74 1.80 7.80 3.53
CA VAL A 74 2.42 6.86 2.58
C VAL A 74 2.33 7.47 1.19
N ILE A 75 3.49 7.78 0.63
CA ILE A 75 3.61 8.52 -0.62
C ILE A 75 3.87 7.53 -1.75
N ASN A 76 3.00 7.52 -2.77
CA ASN A 76 3.26 6.83 -4.03
C ASN A 76 3.89 7.80 -5.04
N ILE A 77 5.16 7.58 -5.37
CA ILE A 77 5.92 8.45 -6.28
C ILE A 77 5.37 8.37 -7.71
N ASP A 78 4.97 7.18 -8.15
CA ASP A 78 4.56 6.92 -9.53
C ASP A 78 3.11 7.38 -9.80
N LYS A 79 2.36 7.77 -8.75
CA LYS A 79 0.99 8.35 -8.77
C LYS A 79 -0.08 7.58 -9.54
N ASN A 80 0.20 6.33 -9.91
CA ASN A 80 -0.71 5.52 -10.72
C ASN A 80 -1.80 4.84 -9.88
N ILE A 81 -1.62 4.75 -8.56
CA ILE A 81 -2.57 4.09 -7.65
C ILE A 81 -2.84 4.98 -6.44
N ASN A 82 -4.12 5.16 -6.12
CA ASN A 82 -4.56 5.82 -4.89
C ASN A 82 -4.52 4.83 -3.73
N LEU A 83 -3.79 5.19 -2.68
CA LEU A 83 -3.63 4.39 -1.48
C LEU A 83 -4.23 5.14 -0.29
N LEU A 84 -4.96 4.42 0.56
CA LEU A 84 -5.54 4.95 1.79
C LEU A 84 -5.01 4.18 2.99
N VAL A 85 -4.54 4.92 4.00
CA VAL A 85 -4.17 4.37 5.30
C VAL A 85 -5.45 4.03 6.08
N GLN A 86 -5.61 2.76 6.44
CA GLN A 86 -6.71 2.29 7.31
C GLN A 86 -6.31 2.25 8.78
N SER A 87 -5.05 1.93 9.09
CA SER A 87 -4.54 1.96 10.46
C SER A 87 -3.03 2.17 10.47
N TRP A 88 -2.51 2.78 11.53
CA TRP A 88 -1.09 3.10 11.71
C TRP A 88 -0.63 2.70 13.11
N SER A 89 0.63 2.29 13.21
CA SER A 89 1.38 2.05 14.45
C SER A 89 2.87 2.16 14.13
N ASP A 90 3.72 2.22 15.16
CA ASP A 90 5.17 2.31 14.97
C ASP A 90 5.77 1.18 14.12
N THR A 91 5.12 0.02 14.08
CA THR A 91 5.65 -1.19 13.42
C THR A 91 4.79 -1.74 12.29
N SER A 92 3.57 -1.21 12.10
CA SER A 92 2.65 -1.70 11.08
C SER A 92 1.69 -0.64 10.58
N ILE A 93 1.55 -0.57 9.25
CA ILE A 93 0.61 0.31 8.56
C ILE A 93 -0.31 -0.57 7.73
N LYS A 94 -1.63 -0.51 7.98
CA LYS A 94 -2.64 -1.15 7.15
C LYS A 94 -3.13 -0.16 6.10
N MET A 95 -3.14 -0.59 4.85
CA MET A 95 -3.48 0.22 3.69
C MET A 95 -4.55 -0.47 2.85
N VAL A 96 -5.26 0.29 2.01
CA VAL A 96 -6.18 -0.21 0.98
C VAL A 96 -5.97 0.57 -0.31
N THR A 97 -6.14 -0.08 -1.45
CA THR A 97 -6.19 0.59 -2.77
C THR A 97 -7.59 1.15 -3.01
N ILE A 98 -7.69 2.30 -3.67
CA ILE A 98 -8.98 2.88 -4.07
C ILE A 98 -9.09 2.93 -5.59
N ASN A 99 -10.07 2.22 -6.15
CA ASN A 99 -10.48 2.39 -7.53
C ASN A 99 -11.36 3.65 -7.70
N ASN A 100 -10.84 4.70 -8.35
CA ASN A 100 -11.64 5.90 -8.54
C ASN A 100 -12.46 5.94 -9.83
N ASN A 101 -12.21 5.11 -10.87
CA ASN A 101 -12.90 5.22 -12.17
C ASN A 101 -12.76 3.99 -13.12
N GLY A 102 -12.58 2.77 -12.61
CA GLY A 102 -12.62 1.54 -13.42
C GLY A 102 -11.33 1.19 -14.17
N THR A 103 -10.39 2.11 -14.31
CA THR A 103 -9.04 1.81 -14.83
C THR A 103 -8.07 1.61 -13.68
N VAL A 104 -7.64 0.37 -13.48
CA VAL A 104 -6.65 0.00 -12.48
C VAL A 104 -5.28 0.11 -13.13
N SER A 105 -4.43 1.02 -12.64
CA SER A 105 -3.03 0.95 -12.99
C SER A 105 -2.39 -0.22 -12.26
N VAL A 106 -1.84 -1.15 -13.03
CA VAL A 106 -1.07 -2.30 -12.55
C VAL A 106 0.41 -2.06 -12.81
N GLY A 107 1.27 -2.74 -12.06
CA GLY A 107 2.72 -2.68 -12.18
C GLY A 107 3.43 -2.27 -10.89
N PRO A 108 4.77 -2.11 -10.96
CA PRO A 108 5.58 -1.68 -9.82
C PRO A 108 5.24 -0.24 -9.43
N ASN A 109 5.15 0.01 -8.12
CA ASN A 109 4.93 1.33 -7.54
C ASN A 109 5.97 1.60 -6.46
N ASN A 110 6.60 2.76 -6.56
CA ASN A 110 7.61 3.24 -5.64
C ASN A 110 6.97 3.99 -4.47
N LEU A 111 7.06 3.41 -3.28
CA LEU A 111 6.47 3.95 -2.07
C LEU A 111 7.53 4.48 -1.09
N ILE A 112 7.15 5.50 -0.34
CA ILE A 112 7.88 6.04 0.81
C ILE A 112 6.91 6.15 1.99
N VAL A 113 7.33 5.72 3.17
CA VAL A 113 6.63 6.02 4.43
C VAL A 113 7.23 7.31 5.00
N ARG A 114 6.41 8.33 5.20
CA ARG A 114 6.77 9.58 5.87
C ARG A 114 6.14 9.60 7.25
N THR A 115 6.94 9.73 8.30
CA THR A 115 6.46 9.88 9.69
C THR A 115 5.78 11.23 9.92
N SER A 116 5.07 11.40 11.04
CA SER A 116 4.36 12.64 11.37
C SER A 116 5.27 13.86 11.56
N ASP A 117 6.52 13.64 11.93
CA ASP A 117 7.58 14.64 12.05
C ASP A 117 8.34 14.90 10.72
N GLY A 118 7.93 14.24 9.63
CA GLY A 118 8.40 14.53 8.29
C GLY A 118 9.63 13.74 7.83
N ILE A 119 9.90 12.59 8.46
CA ILE A 119 11.07 11.76 8.15
C ILE A 119 10.66 10.64 7.20
N ASP A 120 11.36 10.53 6.09
CA ASP A 120 11.08 9.57 5.03
C ASP A 120 11.82 8.26 5.24
N SER A 121 11.19 7.13 4.94
CA SER A 121 11.82 5.82 4.81
C SER A 121 12.68 5.73 3.55
N GLU A 122 13.38 4.60 3.39
CA GLU A 122 13.92 4.29 2.07
C GLU A 122 12.76 4.02 1.12
N GLN A 123 12.99 4.30 -0.15
CA GLN A 123 12.05 3.94 -1.20
C GLN A 123 11.97 2.42 -1.31
N PHE A 124 10.75 1.88 -1.39
CA PHE A 124 10.51 0.46 -1.58
C PHE A 124 9.45 0.23 -2.68
N ILE A 125 9.53 -0.92 -3.33
CA ILE A 125 8.66 -1.25 -4.47
C ILE A 125 7.53 -2.15 -3.99
N VAL A 126 6.30 -1.81 -4.37
CA VAL A 126 5.11 -2.65 -4.25
C VAL A 126 4.52 -2.84 -5.65
N THR A 127 4.40 -4.09 -6.09
CA THR A 127 3.81 -4.41 -7.40
C THR A 127 2.34 -4.77 -7.23
N PHE A 128 1.48 -4.07 -7.95
CA PHE A 128 0.04 -4.33 -7.98
C PHE A 128 -0.30 -5.02 -9.29
N GLU A 129 -1.11 -6.07 -9.25
CA GLU A 129 -1.51 -6.80 -10.45
C GLU A 129 -3.02 -6.93 -10.48
N LYS A 130 -3.60 -6.88 -11.68
CA LYS A 130 -5.04 -7.10 -11.85
C LYS A 130 -5.26 -8.60 -11.87
N TYR A 131 -6.00 -9.11 -10.89
CA TYR A 131 -6.56 -10.44 -10.99
C TYR A 131 -7.58 -10.45 -12.13
N TRP A 132 -7.21 -11.09 -13.23
CA TRP A 132 -8.07 -11.27 -14.39
C TRP A 132 -8.63 -12.67 -14.36
N ILE A 133 -9.93 -12.80 -14.09
CA ILE A 133 -10.64 -14.04 -14.37
C ILE A 133 -10.99 -14.01 -15.86
N GLY A 134 -10.38 -14.91 -16.63
CA GLY A 134 -10.66 -15.03 -18.06
C GLY A 134 -12.12 -15.41 -18.35
N PRO A 135 -12.62 -15.18 -19.57
CA PRO A 135 -13.92 -15.67 -19.99
C PRO A 135 -13.98 -17.19 -19.81
N ASN A 136 -15.06 -17.66 -19.19
CA ASN A 136 -15.26 -19.08 -18.89
C ASN A 136 -16.61 -19.52 -19.46
N ILE A 137 -16.60 -20.45 -20.42
CA ILE A 137 -17.84 -21.00 -20.99
C ILE A 137 -18.30 -22.15 -20.10
N LEU A 138 -19.51 -22.04 -19.56
CA LEU A 138 -20.12 -23.07 -18.72
C LEU A 138 -20.95 -24.04 -19.56
N SER A 139 -21.70 -23.54 -20.55
CA SER A 139 -22.48 -24.38 -21.44
C SER A 139 -22.83 -23.69 -22.76
N ILE A 140 -23.18 -24.50 -23.75
CA ILE A 140 -23.68 -24.05 -25.05
C ILE A 140 -24.98 -24.80 -25.32
N SER A 141 -26.04 -24.09 -25.71
CA SER A 141 -27.35 -24.67 -25.97
C SER A 141 -28.06 -24.01 -27.16
N PRO A 142 -28.65 -24.77 -28.10
CA PRO A 142 -28.58 -26.22 -28.21
C PRO A 142 -27.22 -26.69 -28.78
N ALA A 143 -26.77 -27.89 -28.38
CA ALA A 143 -25.48 -28.44 -28.83
C ALA A 143 -25.50 -28.94 -30.29
N ILE A 144 -26.68 -29.17 -30.84
CA ILE A 144 -26.89 -29.59 -32.22
C ILE A 144 -27.82 -28.57 -32.87
N ILE A 145 -27.38 -28.00 -33.98
CA ILE A 145 -28.05 -26.92 -34.69
C ILE A 145 -28.06 -27.17 -36.19
N ASN A 146 -29.05 -26.59 -36.86
CA ASN A 146 -29.06 -26.40 -38.31
C ASN A 146 -28.57 -24.99 -38.65
N LEU A 147 -28.31 -24.77 -39.94
CA LEU A 147 -27.94 -23.45 -40.44
C LEU A 147 -29.08 -22.45 -40.19
N GLY A 148 -28.75 -21.34 -39.54
CA GLY A 148 -29.70 -20.28 -39.20
C GLY A 148 -30.30 -20.39 -37.79
N ASP A 149 -30.04 -21.47 -37.07
CA ASP A 149 -30.49 -21.61 -35.68
C ASP A 149 -29.69 -20.69 -34.74
N GLN A 150 -30.36 -20.22 -33.69
CA GLN A 150 -29.75 -19.41 -32.65
C GLN A 150 -29.09 -20.31 -31.60
N VAL A 151 -27.93 -19.87 -31.10
CA VAL A 151 -27.18 -20.53 -30.03
C VAL A 151 -27.04 -19.59 -28.85
N GLU A 152 -27.26 -20.11 -27.66
CA GLU A 152 -26.95 -19.46 -26.39
C GLU A 152 -25.63 -20.02 -25.86
N ILE A 153 -24.70 -19.11 -25.52
CA ILE A 153 -23.46 -19.43 -24.83
C ILE A 153 -23.59 -18.86 -23.42
N ILE A 154 -23.66 -19.74 -22.44
CA ILE A 154 -23.72 -19.38 -21.03
C ILE A 154 -22.30 -19.47 -20.48
N GLY A 155 -21.86 -18.41 -19.83
CA GLY A 155 -20.57 -18.37 -19.19
C GLY A 155 -20.39 -17.15 -18.32
N GLU A 156 -19.17 -16.97 -17.84
CA GLU A 156 -18.77 -15.91 -16.94
C GLU A 156 -17.64 -15.10 -17.58
N ASN A 157 -17.51 -13.84 -17.17
CA ASN A 157 -16.41 -12.94 -17.57
C ASN A 157 -16.26 -12.71 -19.08
N PHE A 158 -17.35 -12.76 -19.87
CA PHE A 158 -17.32 -12.42 -21.30
C PHE A 158 -17.08 -10.93 -21.59
N GLY A 159 -17.19 -10.08 -20.57
CA GLY A 159 -17.07 -8.64 -20.69
C GLY A 159 -18.37 -7.99 -21.19
N ASP A 160 -18.46 -6.67 -21.01
CA ASP A 160 -19.68 -5.89 -21.30
C ASP A 160 -19.81 -5.50 -22.78
N SER A 161 -18.81 -5.82 -23.61
CA SER A 161 -18.80 -5.47 -25.02
C SER A 161 -18.18 -6.56 -25.89
N GLN A 162 -18.81 -6.81 -27.03
CA GLN A 162 -18.21 -7.64 -28.07
C GLN A 162 -17.09 -6.86 -28.75
N PRO A 163 -15.89 -7.45 -28.89
CA PRO A 163 -14.84 -6.85 -29.72
C PRO A 163 -15.34 -6.74 -31.16
N VAL A 164 -15.26 -5.54 -31.73
CA VAL A 164 -15.66 -5.25 -33.12
C VAL A 164 -14.78 -5.94 -34.17
N ASP A 165 -13.62 -6.47 -33.78
CA ASP A 165 -12.69 -7.21 -34.65
C ASP A 165 -12.34 -8.57 -34.04
N CYS A 166 -13.21 -9.56 -34.27
CA CYS A 166 -12.82 -10.97 -34.17
C CYS A 166 -12.89 -11.58 -35.57
N PRO A 167 -11.79 -11.59 -36.36
CA PRO A 167 -11.82 -12.10 -37.71
C PRO A 167 -11.63 -13.62 -37.73
N ILE A 168 -12.61 -14.41 -37.25
CA ILE A 168 -12.69 -15.82 -37.63
C ILE A 168 -14.16 -16.32 -37.70
N ILE A 169 -14.83 -16.04 -38.81
CA ILE A 169 -15.55 -17.08 -39.55
C ILE A 169 -15.22 -16.86 -41.03
N PRO A 170 -14.52 -17.79 -41.72
CA PRO A 170 -14.36 -17.67 -43.16
C PRO A 170 -15.75 -17.74 -43.81
N SER A 171 -16.19 -16.60 -44.34
CA SER A 171 -17.22 -16.41 -45.36
C SER A 171 -18.30 -17.50 -45.46
N ASN A 172 -19.41 -17.29 -44.75
CA ASN A 172 -20.72 -17.54 -45.34
C ASN A 172 -21.60 -16.30 -45.04
N PRO A 173 -22.07 -15.56 -46.05
CA PRO A 173 -22.73 -14.28 -45.79
C PRO A 173 -24.13 -14.51 -45.19
N ALA A 174 -24.46 -13.63 -44.24
CA ALA A 174 -25.80 -13.37 -43.71
C ALA A 174 -26.36 -14.33 -42.64
N VAL A 175 -25.88 -14.20 -41.40
CA VAL A 175 -26.77 -14.21 -40.22
C VAL A 175 -26.23 -13.21 -39.18
N PRO A 176 -26.98 -12.17 -38.78
CA PRO A 176 -26.59 -11.34 -37.64
C PRO A 176 -26.73 -12.16 -36.35
N VAL A 177 -25.61 -12.35 -35.64
CA VAL A 177 -25.63 -12.90 -34.28
C VAL A 177 -26.17 -11.82 -33.36
N GLN A 178 -27.42 -11.93 -32.94
CA GLN A 178 -27.97 -11.14 -31.83
C GLN A 178 -27.75 -11.96 -30.56
N VAL A 179 -26.83 -11.49 -29.71
CA VAL A 179 -26.70 -11.98 -28.32
C VAL A 179 -27.59 -11.07 -27.47
N TYR A 180 -28.59 -11.66 -26.82
CA TYR A 180 -29.39 -11.01 -25.78
C TYR A 180 -28.84 -11.39 -24.41
#